data_AF-A0A973JYD4-F1
#
_entry.id   AF-A0A973JYD4-F1
#
_cell.length_a   1.000
_cell.length_b   1.000
_cell.length_c   1.000
_cell.angle_alpha   90.00
_cell.angle_beta   90.00
_cell.angle_gamma   90.00
#
_symmetry.space_group_name_H-M   'P 1'
#
loop_
_entity.id
_entity.type
_entity.pdbx_description
1 polymer ?
#
loop_
_entity_poly.entity_id
_entity_poly.type
_entity_poly.pdbx_seq_one_letter_code
_entity_poly.pdbx_strand_id
1 'polypeptide(L)'
;MPATHHSSAPPTPSTRPAVTGPPSPPEPPSADGTPDIGRIPVLDVRPVVQRGRRPAKAVTGETFQVSATVFREGHDAVAANVVLTDPEGRAGPWTPMRELAPGTDRWGADVTPGSTGRWTFHVEAWGDPISTWRHHAGIKIPAGMDTELVLEEGARLYERAAEGAPKGQRKILRAAVTALRDESRPATARLAAALTPEVDAVLAAHPLREFVTASEP
;
A
#
# COMPACT_ATOMS: atom_id res chain seq x y z
N MET A 1 -43.12 -2.88 -91.82
CA MET A 1 -42.37 -1.96 -92.70
C MET A 1 -43.15 -0.65 -92.78
N PRO A 2 -42.53 0.54 -92.76
CA PRO A 2 -41.13 0.84 -92.38
C PRO A 2 -40.92 0.58 -90.85
N ALA A 3 -40.21 1.33 -89.99
CA ALA A 3 -39.47 2.61 -90.10
C ALA A 3 -38.27 2.63 -89.13
N THR A 4 -37.35 3.59 -89.33
CA THR A 4 -36.21 3.89 -88.45
C THR A 4 -36.54 4.98 -87.43
N HIS A 5 -36.15 4.81 -86.16
CA HIS A 5 -36.03 5.91 -85.20
C HIS A 5 -34.74 5.82 -84.39
N HIS A 6 -34.03 6.94 -84.28
CA HIS A 6 -32.86 7.09 -83.41
C HIS A 6 -33.25 7.04 -81.93
N SER A 7 -32.35 6.57 -81.08
CA SER A 7 -32.44 6.75 -79.63
C SER A 7 -31.10 7.25 -79.09
N SER A 8 -31.15 8.35 -78.35
CA SER A 8 -29.99 9.14 -77.94
C SER A 8 -29.27 8.55 -76.73
N ALA A 9 -27.99 8.92 -76.55
CA ALA A 9 -27.20 8.53 -75.39
C ALA A 9 -27.81 9.04 -74.05
N PRO A 10 -27.68 8.27 -72.95
CA PRO A 10 -28.18 8.68 -71.63
C PRO A 10 -27.32 9.81 -71.01
N PRO A 11 -27.91 10.70 -70.19
CA PRO A 11 -27.21 11.82 -69.58
C PRO A 11 -26.30 11.41 -68.43
N THR A 12 -25.17 12.13 -68.30
CA THR A 12 -24.20 11.97 -67.21
C THR A 12 -24.77 12.40 -65.86
N PRO A 13 -24.56 11.64 -64.76
CA PRO A 13 -24.98 12.09 -63.42
C PRO A 13 -24.10 13.25 -62.92
N SER A 14 -24.75 14.36 -62.54
CA SER A 14 -24.08 15.52 -61.95
C SER A 14 -23.65 15.22 -60.51
N THR A 15 -22.34 15.29 -60.25
CA THR A 15 -21.78 15.10 -58.92
C THR A 15 -21.79 16.42 -58.15
N ARG A 16 -22.57 16.51 -57.06
CA ARG A 16 -22.46 17.63 -56.10
C ARG A 16 -21.12 17.50 -55.35
N PRO A 17 -20.33 18.57 -55.20
CA PRO A 17 -19.14 18.53 -54.35
C PRO A 17 -19.55 18.35 -52.88
N ALA A 18 -18.84 17.48 -52.16
CA ALA A 18 -19.00 17.34 -50.72
C ALA A 18 -18.43 18.59 -50.02
N VAL A 19 -19.22 19.24 -49.18
CA VAL A 19 -18.74 20.33 -48.33
C VAL A 19 -17.97 19.70 -47.16
N THR A 20 -16.65 19.69 -47.25
CA THR A 20 -15.78 19.38 -46.12
C THR A 20 -15.83 20.54 -45.13
N GLY A 21 -16.49 20.33 -43.98
CA GLY A 21 -16.34 21.21 -42.83
C GLY A 21 -14.89 21.22 -42.31
N PRO A 22 -14.50 22.24 -41.52
CA PRO A 22 -13.17 22.27 -40.91
C PRO A 22 -12.97 21.05 -40.01
N PRO A 23 -11.74 20.51 -39.89
CA PRO A 23 -11.47 19.41 -38.99
C PRO A 23 -11.75 19.84 -37.54
N SER A 24 -12.41 18.97 -36.78
CA SER A 24 -12.58 19.15 -35.34
C SER A 24 -11.20 19.33 -34.67
N PRO A 25 -11.07 20.20 -33.66
CA PRO A 25 -9.83 20.33 -32.91
C PRO A 25 -9.47 18.98 -32.26
N PRO A 26 -8.17 18.69 -32.06
CA PRO A 26 -7.76 17.48 -31.36
C PRO A 26 -8.37 17.46 -29.97
N GLU A 27 -8.98 16.34 -29.62
CA GLU A 27 -9.53 16.10 -28.29
C GLU A 27 -8.41 16.24 -27.26
N PRO A 28 -8.62 16.99 -26.15
CA PRO A 28 -7.59 17.10 -25.12
C PRO A 28 -7.28 15.70 -24.56
N PRO A 29 -6.02 15.40 -24.22
CA PRO A 29 -5.68 14.11 -23.62
C PRO A 29 -6.52 13.89 -22.37
N SER A 30 -7.22 12.76 -22.31
CA SER A 30 -8.11 12.41 -21.20
C SER A 30 -7.37 12.50 -19.88
N ALA A 31 -7.81 13.40 -19.00
CA ALA A 31 -7.14 13.74 -17.75
C ALA A 31 -7.40 12.73 -16.62
N ASP A 32 -7.46 11.44 -16.93
CA ASP A 32 -7.51 10.35 -15.94
C ASP A 32 -6.10 9.95 -15.51
N GLY A 33 -5.27 10.97 -15.23
CA GLY A 33 -3.87 10.84 -14.81
C GLY A 33 -3.71 10.54 -13.32
N THR A 34 -4.57 9.70 -12.74
CA THR A 34 -4.28 9.11 -11.43
C THR A 34 -3.18 8.08 -11.66
N PRO A 35 -2.01 8.16 -11.01
CA PRO A 35 -1.00 7.14 -11.20
C PRO A 35 -1.52 5.79 -10.68
N ASP A 36 -1.45 4.75 -11.51
CA ASP A 36 -1.81 3.35 -11.17
C ASP A 36 -1.05 2.80 -9.93
N ILE A 37 -0.03 3.53 -9.47
CA ILE A 37 0.84 3.18 -8.36
C ILE A 37 0.69 4.26 -7.28
N GLY A 38 0.20 3.85 -6.11
CA GLY A 38 0.07 4.73 -4.94
C GLY A 38 1.41 5.07 -4.27
N ARG A 39 1.34 5.83 -3.16
CA ARG A 39 2.54 6.43 -2.53
C ARG A 39 3.55 5.38 -2.03
N ILE A 40 3.09 4.21 -1.62
CA ILE A 40 3.90 3.03 -1.32
C ILE A 40 3.43 1.93 -2.28
N PRO A 41 4.24 1.54 -3.28
CA PRO A 41 3.87 0.50 -4.26
C PRO A 41 3.36 -0.82 -3.62
N VAL A 42 2.17 -1.24 -4.03
CA VAL A 42 1.58 -2.56 -3.71
C VAL A 42 1.17 -3.23 -5.03
N LEU A 43 1.96 -4.20 -5.47
CA LEU A 43 1.89 -4.76 -6.83
C LEU A 43 1.73 -6.30 -6.81
N ASP A 44 1.21 -6.88 -7.90
CA ASP A 44 1.08 -8.34 -8.11
C ASP A 44 0.53 -9.10 -6.88
N VAL A 45 -0.60 -8.62 -6.35
CA VAL A 45 -1.32 -9.26 -5.26
C VAL A 45 -1.82 -10.64 -5.70
N ARG A 46 -1.60 -11.65 -4.85
CA ARG A 46 -1.95 -13.06 -5.08
C ARG A 46 -2.58 -13.66 -3.82
N PRO A 47 -3.46 -14.68 -3.94
CA PRO A 47 -3.83 -15.39 -5.17
C PRO A 47 -4.80 -14.63 -6.08
N VAL A 48 -4.52 -14.60 -7.39
CA VAL A 48 -5.38 -13.96 -8.40
C VAL A 48 -5.74 -14.94 -9.51
N VAL A 49 -7.03 -15.02 -9.88
CA VAL A 49 -7.53 -15.94 -10.92
C VAL A 49 -8.08 -15.14 -12.09
N GLN A 50 -7.56 -15.39 -13.30
CA GLN A 50 -7.95 -14.69 -14.54
C GLN A 50 -7.89 -13.14 -14.43
N ARG A 51 -6.86 -12.59 -13.76
CA ARG A 51 -6.71 -11.15 -13.49
C ARG A 51 -7.95 -10.55 -12.78
N GLY A 52 -8.32 -11.14 -11.64
CA GLY A 52 -9.49 -10.71 -10.83
C GLY A 52 -10.86 -11.11 -11.40
N ARG A 53 -10.96 -11.50 -12.67
CA ARG A 53 -12.25 -11.85 -13.33
C ARG A 53 -12.93 -13.09 -12.74
N ARG A 54 -12.22 -13.89 -11.94
CA ARG A 54 -12.77 -15.01 -11.17
C ARG A 54 -12.22 -14.95 -9.74
N PRO A 55 -13.03 -15.33 -8.72
CA PRO A 55 -12.54 -15.40 -7.36
C PRO A 55 -11.52 -16.52 -7.19
N ALA A 56 -10.55 -16.31 -6.30
CA ALA A 56 -9.81 -17.40 -5.66
C ALA A 56 -10.78 -18.29 -4.86
N LYS A 57 -10.31 -19.48 -4.44
CA LYS A 57 -11.12 -20.44 -3.69
C LYS A 57 -10.37 -20.85 -2.43
N ALA A 58 -11.12 -21.00 -1.35
CA ALA A 58 -10.74 -21.66 -0.12
C ALA A 58 -12.01 -22.29 0.50
N VAL A 59 -11.86 -23.27 1.38
CA VAL A 59 -12.94 -23.77 2.25
C VAL A 59 -12.84 -23.18 3.66
N THR A 60 -13.93 -23.27 4.43
CA THR A 60 -13.95 -22.80 5.83
C THR A 60 -12.85 -23.48 6.65
N GLY A 61 -11.99 -22.68 7.29
CA GLY A 61 -10.85 -23.19 8.07
C GLY A 61 -9.60 -23.56 7.26
N GLU A 62 -9.61 -23.40 5.93
CA GLU A 62 -8.40 -23.59 5.10
C GLU A 62 -7.49 -22.35 5.18
N THR A 63 -6.24 -22.55 5.60
CA THR A 63 -5.24 -21.49 5.60
C THR A 63 -4.55 -21.39 4.24
N PHE A 64 -4.47 -20.19 3.66
CA PHE A 64 -3.71 -19.92 2.44
C PHE A 64 -2.92 -18.62 2.55
N GLN A 65 -1.86 -18.49 1.75
CA GLN A 65 -1.01 -17.31 1.75
C GLN A 65 -1.53 -16.24 0.78
N VAL A 66 -1.74 -15.03 1.29
CA VAL A 66 -1.83 -13.81 0.48
C VAL A 66 -0.43 -13.22 0.38
N SER A 67 -0.04 -12.81 -0.83
CA SER A 67 1.28 -12.20 -1.09
C SER A 67 1.20 -11.04 -2.07
N ALA A 68 2.14 -10.11 -1.97
CA ALA A 68 2.27 -8.96 -2.86
C ALA A 68 3.74 -8.58 -3.01
N THR A 69 4.07 -7.79 -4.04
CA THR A 69 5.35 -7.09 -4.12
C THR A 69 5.17 -5.70 -3.53
N VAL A 70 5.95 -5.38 -2.49
CA VAL A 70 5.85 -4.14 -1.70
C VAL A 70 7.23 -3.59 -1.41
N PHE A 71 7.44 -2.33 -1.80
CA PHE A 71 8.69 -1.57 -1.62
C PHE A 71 8.38 -0.08 -1.56
N ARG A 72 9.40 0.77 -1.45
CA ARG A 72 9.29 2.23 -1.57
C ARG A 72 10.52 2.83 -2.25
N GLU A 73 10.48 4.12 -2.53
CA GLU A 73 11.66 4.90 -2.91
C GLU A 73 12.61 5.13 -1.71
N GLY A 74 13.90 5.26 -1.98
CA GLY A 74 14.91 5.48 -0.96
C GLY A 74 15.33 4.18 -0.27
N HIS A 75 15.67 4.27 1.02
CA HIS A 75 16.31 3.19 1.79
C HIS A 75 15.58 2.89 3.12
N ASP A 76 14.51 3.63 3.40
CA ASP A 76 13.71 3.48 4.61
C ASP A 76 12.91 2.17 4.55
N ALA A 77 12.60 1.61 5.72
CA ALA A 77 11.80 0.41 5.83
C ALA A 77 10.34 0.63 5.35
N VAL A 78 9.74 -0.47 4.88
CA VAL A 78 8.30 -0.62 4.66
C VAL A 78 7.78 -1.79 5.48
N ALA A 79 6.47 -1.78 5.72
CA ALA A 79 5.75 -2.96 6.17
C ALA A 79 4.37 -3.02 5.49
N ALA A 80 3.75 -4.20 5.56
CA ALA A 80 2.44 -4.45 4.97
C ALA A 80 1.57 -5.34 5.86
N ASN A 81 0.25 -5.29 5.66
CA ASN A 81 -0.70 -6.23 6.24
C ASN A 81 -1.75 -6.65 5.20
N VAL A 82 -2.30 -7.83 5.40
CA VAL A 82 -3.49 -8.28 4.67
C VAL A 82 -4.72 -7.81 5.44
N VAL A 83 -5.75 -7.37 4.72
CA VAL A 83 -7.10 -7.15 5.27
C VAL A 83 -8.04 -8.13 4.59
N LEU A 84 -8.33 -9.25 5.26
CA LEU A 84 -9.34 -10.19 4.84
C LEU A 84 -10.72 -9.69 5.30
N THR A 85 -11.65 -9.47 4.38
CA THR A 85 -12.99 -8.95 4.66
C THR A 85 -14.06 -10.02 4.42
N ASP A 86 -14.94 -10.19 5.39
CA ASP A 86 -15.98 -11.23 5.40
C ASP A 86 -17.21 -10.88 4.53
N PRO A 87 -18.14 -11.82 4.31
CA PRO A 87 -19.33 -11.60 3.48
C PRO A 87 -20.29 -10.52 4.02
N GLU A 88 -20.16 -10.14 5.30
CA GLU A 88 -20.91 -9.06 5.93
C GLU A 88 -20.15 -7.70 5.87
N GLY A 89 -18.98 -7.66 5.22
CA GLY A 89 -18.17 -6.46 5.05
C GLY A 89 -17.28 -6.12 6.26
N ARG A 90 -17.08 -7.06 7.20
CA ARG A 90 -16.27 -6.83 8.40
C ARG A 90 -14.82 -7.26 8.13
N ALA A 91 -13.87 -6.38 8.45
CA ALA A 91 -12.46 -6.70 8.41
C ALA A 91 -12.09 -7.72 9.51
N GLY A 92 -11.24 -8.67 9.16
CA GLY A 92 -10.68 -9.68 10.05
C GLY A 92 -9.61 -9.13 11.02
N PRO A 93 -8.88 -10.02 11.73
CA PRO A 93 -7.85 -9.62 12.68
C PRO A 93 -6.63 -8.99 11.98
N TRP A 94 -5.85 -8.24 12.76
CA TRP A 94 -4.54 -7.72 12.35
C TRP A 94 -3.65 -8.86 11.83
N THR A 95 -3.27 -8.78 10.55
CA THR A 95 -2.54 -9.85 9.85
C THR A 95 -1.31 -9.26 9.14
N PRO A 96 -0.21 -8.98 9.88
CA PRO A 96 0.99 -8.37 9.33
C PRO A 96 1.71 -9.35 8.38
N MET A 97 2.26 -8.80 7.30
CA MET A 97 3.08 -9.53 6.34
C MET A 97 4.55 -9.45 6.71
N ARG A 98 5.32 -10.42 6.23
CA ARG A 98 6.80 -10.42 6.26
C ARG A 98 7.34 -10.53 4.84
N GLU A 99 8.55 -10.03 4.59
CA GLU A 99 9.27 -10.40 3.37
C GLU A 99 9.53 -11.92 3.39
N LEU A 100 9.24 -12.60 2.27
CA LEU A 100 9.30 -14.06 2.13
C LEU A 100 10.70 -14.57 1.83
N ALA A 101 11.54 -13.74 1.20
CA ALA A 101 12.95 -13.99 0.95
C ALA A 101 13.71 -12.64 0.88
N PRO A 102 14.89 -12.49 1.50
CA PRO A 102 15.59 -11.21 1.57
C PRO A 102 15.90 -10.58 0.21
N GLY A 103 15.56 -9.31 0.03
CA GLY A 103 15.89 -8.54 -1.18
C GLY A 103 15.07 -8.94 -2.40
N THR A 104 13.86 -9.46 -2.19
CA THR A 104 12.91 -9.82 -3.26
C THR A 104 11.72 -8.87 -3.34
N ASP A 105 11.56 -8.00 -2.33
CA ASP A 105 10.40 -7.14 -2.14
C ASP A 105 9.07 -7.94 -2.12
N ARG A 106 9.12 -9.26 -1.93
CA ARG A 106 7.96 -10.13 -1.95
C ARG A 106 7.48 -10.39 -0.54
N TRP A 107 6.34 -9.82 -0.19
CA TRP A 107 5.73 -9.94 1.13
C TRP A 107 4.62 -10.98 1.13
N GLY A 108 4.39 -11.63 2.28
CA GLY A 108 3.25 -12.52 2.47
C GLY A 108 2.80 -12.66 3.92
N ALA A 109 1.51 -12.98 4.08
CA ALA A 109 0.91 -13.43 5.32
C ALA A 109 -0.13 -14.52 5.04
N ASP A 110 -0.36 -15.38 6.02
CA ASP A 110 -1.27 -16.51 5.90
C ASP A 110 -2.62 -16.12 6.52
N VAL A 111 -3.72 -16.36 5.79
CA VAL A 111 -5.10 -16.00 6.18
C VAL A 111 -5.99 -17.23 6.19
N THR A 112 -7.06 -17.20 7.00
CA THR A 112 -8.02 -18.31 7.13
C THR A 112 -9.45 -17.78 7.21
N PRO A 113 -10.33 -18.07 6.22
CA PRO A 113 -11.72 -17.64 6.24
C PRO A 113 -12.55 -18.51 7.19
N GLY A 114 -13.33 -17.86 8.07
CA GLY A 114 -14.08 -18.51 9.16
C GLY A 114 -15.50 -18.96 8.81
N SER A 115 -16.04 -18.56 7.66
CA SER A 115 -17.42 -18.84 7.25
C SER A 115 -17.54 -18.99 5.73
N THR A 116 -18.60 -19.64 5.27
CA THR A 116 -18.92 -19.75 3.84
C THR A 116 -19.52 -18.46 3.31
N GLY A 117 -18.99 -17.93 2.20
CA GLY A 117 -19.57 -16.78 1.50
C GLY A 117 -18.60 -16.13 0.54
N ARG A 118 -18.90 -14.92 0.08
CA ARG A 118 -18.00 -14.13 -0.76
C ARG A 118 -17.13 -13.23 0.11
N TRP A 119 -15.88 -13.64 0.31
CA TRP A 119 -14.83 -12.84 0.94
C TRP A 119 -14.13 -11.95 -0.11
N THR A 120 -13.50 -10.88 0.36
CA THR A 120 -12.51 -10.09 -0.40
C THR A 120 -11.24 -9.94 0.41
N PHE A 121 -10.11 -9.62 -0.22
CA PHE A 121 -8.89 -9.27 0.51
C PHE A 121 -8.08 -8.24 -0.25
N HIS A 122 -7.56 -7.24 0.47
CA HIS A 122 -6.59 -6.29 -0.06
C HIS A 122 -5.32 -6.30 0.79
N VAL A 123 -4.24 -5.78 0.23
CA VAL A 123 -2.98 -5.55 0.93
C VAL A 123 -2.84 -4.06 1.18
N GLU A 124 -2.56 -3.70 2.43
CA GLU A 124 -2.14 -2.35 2.83
C GLU A 124 -0.63 -2.34 3.03
N ALA A 125 0.05 -1.30 2.55
CA ALA A 125 1.47 -1.05 2.79
C ALA A 125 1.74 0.39 3.23
N TRP A 126 2.80 0.58 4.00
CA TRP A 126 3.20 1.88 4.56
C TRP A 126 4.72 1.97 4.71
N GLY A 127 5.23 3.21 4.79
CA GLY A 127 6.57 3.44 5.31
C GLY A 127 6.62 3.17 6.80
N ASP A 128 7.62 2.42 7.27
CA ASP A 128 7.86 2.12 8.69
C ASP A 128 9.00 3.01 9.22
N PRO A 129 8.68 4.21 9.74
CA PRO A 129 9.70 5.13 10.25
C PRO A 129 10.32 4.61 11.56
N ILE A 130 9.65 3.74 12.31
CA ILE A 130 10.16 3.26 13.60
C ILE A 130 11.24 2.21 13.39
N SER A 131 11.03 1.23 12.50
CA SER A 131 12.08 0.26 12.15
C SER A 131 13.28 0.96 11.50
N THR A 132 13.03 1.94 10.64
CA THR A 132 14.08 2.80 10.05
C THR A 132 14.89 3.53 11.12
N TRP A 133 14.21 4.22 12.05
CA TRP A 133 14.87 4.93 13.15
C TRP A 133 15.63 3.98 14.08
N ARG A 134 15.04 2.83 14.45
CA ARG A 134 15.69 1.84 15.32
C ARG A 134 17.00 1.32 14.73
N HIS A 135 17.03 1.06 13.42
CA HIS A 135 18.25 0.67 12.72
C HIS A 135 19.32 1.77 12.81
N HIS A 136 18.99 3.01 12.47
CA HIS A 136 19.93 4.13 12.56
C HIS A 136 20.40 4.42 13.99
N ALA A 137 19.50 4.40 14.97
CA ALA A 137 19.81 4.65 16.38
C ALA A 137 20.71 3.56 16.98
N GLY A 138 20.47 2.30 16.62
CA GLY A 138 21.32 1.17 17.03
C GLY A 138 22.77 1.27 16.54
N ILE A 139 23.03 2.03 15.47
CA ILE A 139 24.38 2.29 14.94
C ILE A 139 24.95 3.61 15.48
N LYS A 140 24.18 4.70 15.40
CA LYS A 140 24.64 6.06 15.76
C LYS A 140 24.88 6.24 17.26
N ILE A 141 23.98 5.73 18.11
CA ILE A 141 24.07 5.97 19.57
C ILE A 141 25.31 5.32 20.21
N PRO A 142 25.66 4.05 19.93
CA PRO A 142 26.90 3.46 20.44
C PRO A 142 28.18 4.14 19.92
N ALA A 143 28.11 4.75 18.74
CA ALA A 143 29.22 5.49 18.13
C ALA A 143 29.32 6.95 18.59
N GLY A 144 28.41 7.43 19.44
CA GLY A 144 28.40 8.82 19.92
C GLY A 144 28.04 9.87 18.85
N MET A 145 27.42 9.46 17.74
CA MET A 145 27.06 10.36 16.64
C MET A 145 25.65 10.90 16.80
N ASP A 146 25.50 12.23 16.74
CA ASP A 146 24.22 12.97 16.78
C ASP A 146 23.25 12.54 17.91
N THR A 147 23.76 12.13 19.08
CA THR A 147 22.97 11.34 20.05
C THR A 147 21.66 12.01 20.47
N GLU A 148 21.69 13.30 20.79
CA GLU A 148 20.51 14.04 21.24
C GLU A 148 19.48 14.23 20.12
N LEU A 149 19.95 14.49 18.89
CA LEU A 149 19.08 14.60 17.72
C LEU A 149 18.37 13.27 17.43
N VAL A 150 19.14 12.17 17.39
CA VAL A 150 18.62 10.83 17.14
C VAL A 150 17.63 10.39 18.22
N LEU A 151 17.88 10.69 19.49
CA LEU A 151 16.95 10.36 20.58
C LEU A 151 15.67 11.21 20.53
N GLU A 152 15.76 12.49 20.16
CA GLU A 152 14.58 13.36 20.00
C GLU A 152 13.74 13.00 18.75
N GLU A 153 14.36 12.61 17.65
CA GLU A 153 13.68 12.04 16.47
C GLU A 153 12.87 10.80 16.87
N GLY A 154 13.48 9.89 17.63
CA GLY A 154 12.81 8.71 18.18
C GLY A 154 11.66 9.05 19.12
N ALA A 155 11.85 10.03 20.00
CA ALA A 155 10.81 10.49 20.92
C ALA A 155 9.56 10.97 20.15
N ARG A 156 9.74 11.77 19.09
CA ARG A 156 8.63 12.25 18.24
C ARG A 156 7.90 11.14 17.49
N LEU A 157 8.63 10.13 17.00
CA LEU A 157 8.02 8.95 16.38
C LEU A 157 7.17 8.16 17.40
N TYR A 158 7.65 8.03 18.64
CA TYR A 158 6.96 7.29 19.69
C TYR A 158 5.76 8.06 20.26
N GLU A 159 5.80 9.39 20.25
CA GLU A 159 4.63 10.23 20.55
C GLU A 159 3.50 9.98 19.55
N ARG A 160 3.80 10.01 18.25
CA ARG A 160 2.84 9.74 17.17
C ARG A 160 2.29 8.32 17.22
N ALA A 161 3.14 7.33 17.51
CA ALA A 161 2.69 5.95 17.76
C ALA A 161 1.76 5.86 18.98
N ALA A 162 2.07 6.58 20.06
CA ALA A 162 1.27 6.61 21.27
C ALA A 162 -0.12 7.24 21.04
N GLU A 163 -0.26 8.18 20.12
CA GLU A 163 -1.55 8.75 19.72
C GLU A 163 -2.44 7.72 19.01
N GLY A 164 -1.89 6.90 18.11
CA GLY A 164 -2.60 5.80 17.46
C GLY A 164 -2.92 4.61 18.39
N ALA A 165 -2.11 4.38 19.42
CA ALA A 165 -2.26 3.23 20.33
C ALA A 165 -3.49 3.35 21.28
N PRO A 166 -4.11 2.21 21.66
CA PRO A 166 -5.19 2.17 22.66
C PRO A 166 -4.80 2.79 24.02
N LYS A 167 -5.76 3.37 24.73
CA LYS A 167 -5.53 4.13 25.98
C LYS A 167 -4.65 3.43 27.02
N GLY A 168 -4.81 2.12 27.21
CA GLY A 168 -4.00 1.35 28.18
C GLY A 168 -2.55 1.17 27.75
N GLN A 169 -2.31 0.99 26.45
CA GLN A 169 -0.98 0.75 25.86
C GLN A 169 -0.20 2.05 25.64
N ARG A 170 -0.90 3.16 25.37
CA ARG A 170 -0.35 4.52 25.23
C ARG A 170 0.60 4.93 26.37
N LYS A 171 0.39 4.43 27.60
CA LYS A 171 1.26 4.71 28.76
C LYS A 171 2.66 4.10 28.57
N ILE A 172 2.78 2.93 27.95
CA ILE A 172 4.06 2.24 27.70
C ILE A 172 4.91 3.08 26.75
N LEU A 173 4.33 3.46 25.59
CA LEU A 173 5.03 4.30 24.60
C LEU A 173 5.39 5.68 25.17
N ARG A 174 4.51 6.31 25.97
CA ARG A 174 4.83 7.59 26.64
C ARG A 174 5.95 7.47 27.68
N ALA A 175 6.07 6.34 28.39
CA ALA A 175 7.19 6.10 29.29
C ALA A 175 8.52 5.99 28.51
N ALA A 176 8.51 5.33 27.35
CA ALA A 176 9.66 5.30 26.45
C ALA A 176 10.01 6.70 25.92
N VAL A 177 9.04 7.53 25.54
CA VAL A 177 9.26 8.95 25.15
C VAL A 177 9.95 9.73 26.28
N THR A 178 9.46 9.63 27.52
CA THR A 178 10.09 10.29 28.67
C THR A 178 11.52 9.81 28.88
N ALA A 179 11.78 8.49 28.75
CA ALA A 179 13.12 7.94 28.88
C ALA A 179 14.06 8.33 27.73
N LEU A 180 13.57 8.48 26.49
CA LEU A 180 14.35 8.98 25.35
C LEU A 180 14.80 10.43 25.57
N ARG A 181 13.98 11.26 26.23
CA ARG A 181 14.27 12.67 26.55
C ARG A 181 14.96 12.90 27.91
N ASP A 182 15.29 11.84 28.65
CA ASP A 182 15.92 11.96 29.97
C ASP A 182 17.44 12.20 29.86
N GLU A 183 17.82 13.46 29.61
CA GLU A 183 19.21 13.92 29.51
C GLU A 183 20.07 13.63 30.75
N SER A 184 19.48 13.25 31.89
CA SER A 184 20.24 12.83 33.08
C SER A 184 20.85 11.43 32.94
N ARG A 185 20.46 10.66 31.92
CA ARG A 185 20.88 9.26 31.70
C ARG A 185 21.79 9.11 30.47
N PRO A 186 22.69 8.11 30.45
CA PRO A 186 23.50 7.80 29.27
C PRO A 186 22.64 7.51 28.03
N ALA A 187 23.07 8.00 26.86
CA ALA A 187 22.33 7.85 25.59
C ALA A 187 21.94 6.40 25.26
N THR A 188 22.81 5.43 25.54
CA THR A 188 22.54 4.00 25.36
C THR A 188 21.42 3.49 26.28
N ALA A 189 21.35 3.98 27.53
CA ALA A 189 20.31 3.63 28.49
C ALA A 189 18.95 4.30 28.19
N ARG A 190 18.98 5.48 27.54
CA ARG A 190 17.81 6.17 27.00
C ARG A 190 17.25 5.39 25.80
N LEU A 191 18.11 5.01 24.84
CA LEU A 191 17.73 4.17 23.69
C LEU A 191 17.16 2.81 24.13
N ALA A 192 17.81 2.12 25.07
CA ALA A 192 17.36 0.80 25.54
C ALA A 192 15.93 0.81 26.10
N ALA A 193 15.48 1.92 26.70
CA ALA A 193 14.12 2.08 27.20
C ALA A 193 13.05 2.17 26.10
N ALA A 194 13.44 2.41 24.85
CA ALA A 194 12.59 2.37 23.66
C ALA A 194 12.63 1.02 22.93
N LEU A 195 13.43 0.06 23.39
CA LEU A 195 13.66 -1.25 22.77
C LEU A 195 13.25 -2.40 23.71
N THR A 196 12.28 -2.18 24.61
CA THR A 196 11.82 -3.21 25.56
C THR A 196 10.74 -4.11 24.94
N PRO A 197 10.59 -5.37 25.40
CA PRO A 197 9.57 -6.28 24.90
C PRO A 197 8.13 -5.74 25.02
N GLU A 198 7.85 -4.93 26.04
CA GLU A 198 6.54 -4.29 26.24
C GLU A 198 6.26 -3.22 25.19
N VAL A 199 7.28 -2.46 24.79
CA VAL A 199 7.20 -1.49 23.69
C VAL A 199 7.02 -2.23 22.36
N ASP A 200 7.79 -3.29 22.13
CA ASP A 200 7.71 -4.11 20.92
C ASP A 200 6.32 -4.73 20.75
N ALA A 201 5.73 -5.26 21.82
CA ALA A 201 4.38 -5.81 21.79
C ALA A 201 3.31 -4.78 21.39
N VAL A 202 3.43 -3.53 21.86
CA VAL A 202 2.52 -2.43 21.46
C VAL A 202 2.72 -2.07 19.99
N LEU A 203 3.96 -1.91 19.54
CA LEU A 203 4.27 -1.50 18.16
C LEU A 203 3.96 -2.61 17.13
N ALA A 204 4.08 -3.88 17.51
CA ALA A 204 3.70 -5.01 16.66
C ALA A 204 2.18 -5.13 16.47
N ALA A 205 1.38 -4.73 17.46
CA ALA A 205 -0.08 -4.72 17.40
C ALA A 205 -0.67 -3.41 16.83
N HIS A 206 0.02 -2.29 17.05
CA HIS A 206 -0.40 -0.95 16.65
C HIS A 206 0.78 -0.12 16.11
N PRO A 207 1.34 -0.48 14.94
CA PRO A 207 2.48 0.22 14.36
C PRO A 207 2.12 1.65 13.94
N LEU A 208 3.11 2.54 13.92
CA LEU A 208 3.00 3.84 13.25
C LEU A 208 3.09 3.61 11.74
N ARG A 209 1.97 3.83 11.03
CA ARG A 209 1.86 3.60 9.58
C ARG A 209 1.85 4.93 8.81
N GLU A 210 2.88 5.20 8.02
CA GLU A 210 2.95 6.41 7.18
C GLU A 210 2.61 6.13 5.72
N PHE A 211 1.86 7.05 5.09
CA PHE A 211 1.52 6.98 3.66
C PHE A 211 0.83 5.68 3.23
N VAL A 212 -0.08 5.17 4.07
CA VAL A 212 -0.83 3.92 3.83
C VAL A 212 -1.43 3.92 2.43
N THR A 213 -1.02 2.93 1.64
CA THR A 213 -1.51 2.65 0.28
C THR A 213 -2.16 1.26 0.30
N ALA A 214 -3.33 1.12 -0.31
CA ALA A 214 -4.07 -0.14 -0.39
C ALA A 214 -4.15 -0.63 -1.85
N SER A 215 -4.12 -1.94 -2.06
CA SER A 215 -4.47 -2.55 -3.34
C SER A 215 -5.98 -2.52 -3.60
N GLU A 216 -6.39 -2.87 -4.83
CA GLU A 216 -7.77 -3.29 -5.08
C GLU A 216 -8.13 -4.59 -4.31
N PRO A 217 -9.43 -4.87 -4.02
CA PRO A 217 -9.89 -6.04 -3.24
C PRO A 217 -10.34 -7.28 -4.06
#